data_AF-A0A7H8YWI0-F1
#
_entry.id   AF-A0A7H8YWI0-F1
#
_cell.length_a   1.000
_cell.length_b   1.000
_cell.length_c   1.000
_cell.angle_alpha   90.00
_cell.angle_beta   90.00
_cell.angle_gamma   90.00
#
_symmetry.space_group_name_H-M   'P 1'
#
loop_
_entity.id
_entity.type
_entity.pdbx_description
1 polymer ?
#
loop_
_entity_poly.entity_id
_entity_poly.type
_entity_poly.pdbx_seq_one_letter_code
_entity_poly.pdbx_strand_id
1 'polypeptide(L)'
;MQKEGVDTKELDTFVEKARREVGKRTAESSRSLKRLLTNEDYKRIYNDFVSGKVTRKFTKELSLEEEAVLRFYTTKEGYKNFNRALRGEIPMTDFYISQKKLMNQALKKLPTSNHNNSLLYRIEDLSEDKISELYVQGSIIKTKGFTSATYSEDAVIEAMRNRPYTVLIRIEGKDGKLIEGLSTLPSEKEILFKSETIFKVEKVGFSPNPEDYMIPIKTIWLKEL
;
A
#
# COMPACT_ATOMS: atom_id res chain seq x y z
N MET A 1 40.34 -24.95 15.19
CA MET A 1 39.42 -24.31 14.23
C MET A 1 38.70 -25.40 13.45
N GLN A 2 37.52 -25.84 13.91
CA GLN A 2 36.63 -26.70 13.13
C GLN A 2 35.57 -25.82 12.47
N LYS A 3 35.47 -25.90 11.15
CA LYS A 3 34.45 -25.20 10.34
C LYS A 3 33.13 -25.93 10.54
N GLU A 4 32.12 -25.22 11.04
CA GLU A 4 30.73 -25.68 11.08
C GLU A 4 30.25 -25.90 9.65
N GLY A 5 29.99 -27.17 9.31
CA GLY A 5 29.34 -27.55 8.06
C GLY A 5 27.85 -27.29 8.21
N VAL A 6 27.30 -26.42 7.36
CA VAL A 6 25.86 -26.20 7.26
C VAL A 6 25.18 -27.53 6.89
N ASP A 7 24.22 -27.96 7.71
CA ASP A 7 23.49 -29.21 7.50
C ASP A 7 22.65 -29.12 6.23
N THR A 8 23.14 -29.77 5.17
CA THR A 8 22.51 -29.84 3.85
C THR A 8 21.07 -30.37 3.87
N LYS A 9 20.66 -31.12 4.89
CA LYS A 9 19.28 -31.64 5.00
C LYS A 9 18.26 -30.57 5.36
N GLU A 10 18.63 -29.58 6.19
CA GLU A 10 17.74 -28.44 6.48
C GLU A 10 17.58 -27.54 5.25
N LEU A 11 18.67 -27.36 4.49
CA LEU A 11 18.66 -26.58 3.24
C LEU A 11 17.78 -27.26 2.18
N ASP A 12 17.87 -28.58 2.01
CA ASP A 12 17.06 -29.34 1.05
C ASP A 12 15.58 -29.38 1.44
N THR A 13 15.27 -29.48 2.73
CA THR A 13 13.89 -29.44 3.24
C THR A 13 13.27 -28.05 3.06
N PHE A 14 14.07 -27.00 3.24
CA PHE A 14 13.68 -25.61 2.97
C PHE A 14 13.40 -25.38 1.48
N VAL A 15 14.31 -25.85 0.61
CA VAL A 15 14.17 -25.77 -0.85
C VAL A 15 12.97 -26.58 -1.33
N GLU A 16 12.68 -27.76 -0.78
CA GLU A 16 11.48 -28.54 -1.10
C GLU A 16 10.19 -27.85 -0.64
N LYS A 17 10.18 -27.23 0.54
CA LYS A 17 9.03 -26.48 1.05
C LYS A 17 8.75 -25.25 0.19
N ALA A 18 9.80 -24.52 -0.19
CA ALA A 18 9.72 -23.42 -1.15
C ALA A 18 9.23 -23.90 -2.53
N ARG A 19 9.69 -25.06 -3.01
CA ARG A 19 9.22 -25.68 -4.28
C ARG A 19 7.77 -26.14 -4.23
N ARG A 20 7.27 -26.63 -3.08
CA ARG A 20 5.86 -26.99 -2.89
C ARG A 20 4.94 -25.77 -2.85
N GLU A 21 5.36 -24.66 -2.25
CA GLU A 21 4.65 -23.38 -2.32
C GLU A 21 4.65 -22.78 -3.75
N VAL A 22 5.74 -22.99 -4.51
CA VAL A 22 5.86 -22.65 -5.94
C VAL A 22 4.91 -23.50 -6.83
N GLY A 23 4.51 -24.69 -6.36
CA GLY A 23 3.79 -25.71 -7.15
C GLY A 23 2.34 -25.39 -7.54
N LYS A 24 1.74 -24.31 -7.04
CA LYS A 24 0.38 -23.84 -7.45
C LYS A 24 0.42 -22.54 -8.27
N ARG A 25 1.51 -22.24 -8.98
CA ARG A 25 1.66 -21.02 -9.77
C ARG A 25 1.01 -21.17 -11.15
N THR A 26 0.03 -20.31 -11.45
CA THR A 26 -0.47 -20.17 -12.82
C THR A 26 0.63 -19.61 -13.73
N ALA A 27 0.60 -19.91 -15.03
CA ALA A 27 1.55 -19.37 -16.01
C ALA A 27 1.58 -17.84 -16.05
N GLU A 28 0.47 -17.21 -15.67
CA GLU A 28 0.34 -15.76 -15.57
C GLU A 28 0.99 -15.19 -14.30
N SER A 29 0.81 -15.86 -13.15
CA SER A 29 1.49 -15.52 -11.89
C SER A 29 3.02 -15.61 -12.04
N SER A 30 3.51 -16.64 -12.74
CA SER A 30 4.94 -16.80 -13.06
C SER A 30 5.48 -15.65 -13.93
N ARG A 31 4.72 -15.19 -14.93
CA ARG A 31 5.10 -14.04 -15.76
C ARG A 31 5.12 -12.73 -14.98
N SER A 32 4.12 -12.47 -14.14
CA SER A 32 4.10 -11.27 -13.29
C SER A 32 5.27 -11.25 -12.31
N LEU A 33 5.60 -12.39 -11.70
CA LEU A 33 6.76 -12.48 -10.80
C LEU A 33 8.07 -12.19 -11.53
N LYS A 34 8.29 -12.78 -12.73
CA LYS A 34 9.49 -12.51 -13.53
C LYS A 34 9.66 -11.02 -13.82
N ARG A 35 8.58 -10.32 -14.16
CA ARG A 35 8.58 -8.87 -14.39
C ARG A 35 8.89 -8.08 -13.12
N LEU A 36 8.34 -8.48 -11.97
CA LEU A 36 8.62 -7.80 -10.70
C LEU A 36 10.08 -7.98 -10.26
N LEU A 37 10.65 -9.17 -10.48
CA LEU A 37 12.04 -9.48 -10.12
C LEU A 37 13.09 -8.75 -10.98
N THR A 38 12.70 -8.00 -12.01
CA THR A 38 13.63 -7.12 -12.74
C THR A 38 13.96 -5.84 -11.96
N ASN A 39 13.19 -5.50 -10.92
CA ASN A 39 13.49 -4.41 -10.01
C ASN A 39 14.28 -4.94 -8.82
N GLU A 40 15.51 -4.44 -8.63
CA GLU A 40 16.42 -4.96 -7.60
C GLU A 40 15.92 -4.69 -6.16
N ASP A 41 15.16 -3.61 -5.93
CA ASP A 41 14.59 -3.33 -4.61
C ASP A 41 13.45 -4.30 -4.25
N TYR A 42 12.55 -4.58 -5.20
CA TYR A 42 11.54 -5.63 -5.03
C TYR A 42 12.19 -7.00 -4.84
N LYS A 43 13.19 -7.34 -5.66
CA LYS A 43 13.93 -8.61 -5.57
C LYS A 43 14.63 -8.77 -4.22
N ARG A 44 15.19 -7.69 -3.66
CA ARG A 44 15.76 -7.70 -2.31
C ARG A 44 14.71 -8.02 -1.26
N ILE A 45 13.54 -7.39 -1.29
CA ILE A 45 12.43 -7.68 -0.36
C ILE A 45 11.95 -9.12 -0.50
N TYR A 46 11.78 -9.60 -1.74
CA TYR A 46 11.38 -10.98 -2.01
C TYR A 46 12.40 -11.97 -1.43
N ASN A 47 13.70 -11.73 -1.63
CA ASN A 47 14.78 -12.58 -1.10
C ASN A 47 14.90 -12.49 0.43
N ASP A 48 14.62 -11.34 1.04
CA ASP A 48 14.58 -11.19 2.50
C ASP A 48 13.47 -12.06 3.11
N PHE A 49 12.32 -12.24 2.43
CA PHE A 49 11.30 -13.21 2.84
C PHE A 49 11.72 -14.66 2.57
N VAL A 50 12.31 -14.95 1.40
CA VAL A 50 12.77 -16.32 1.07
C VAL A 50 13.88 -16.77 2.01
N SER A 51 14.77 -15.88 2.46
CA SER A 51 15.83 -16.24 3.42
C SER A 51 15.36 -16.28 4.88
N GLY A 52 14.12 -15.83 5.15
CA GLY A 52 13.61 -15.69 6.52
C GLY A 52 14.20 -14.50 7.29
N LYS A 53 15.04 -13.66 6.66
CA LYS A 53 15.61 -12.44 7.26
C LYS A 53 14.53 -11.46 7.72
N VAL A 54 13.40 -11.41 7.00
CA VAL A 54 12.21 -10.70 7.44
C VAL A 54 11.10 -11.72 7.67
N THR A 55 10.46 -11.66 8.84
CA THR A 55 9.33 -12.54 9.16
C THR A 55 8.07 -12.06 8.44
N ARG A 56 7.45 -12.98 7.72
CA ARG A 56 6.13 -12.79 7.09
C ARG A 56 5.03 -12.69 8.15
N LYS A 57 4.06 -11.79 7.94
CA LYS A 57 2.90 -11.53 8.82
C LYS A 57 1.61 -12.17 8.32
N PHE A 58 1.43 -12.27 7.00
CA PHE A 58 0.16 -12.70 6.40
C PHE A 58 0.30 -14.03 5.66
N THR A 59 0.97 -15.01 6.27
CA THR A 59 1.27 -16.31 5.65
C THR A 59 0.02 -17.17 5.43
N LYS A 60 -1.09 -16.88 6.13
CA LYS A 60 -2.36 -17.60 5.95
C LYS A 60 -3.16 -17.06 4.77
N GLU A 61 -3.04 -15.76 4.49
CA GLU A 61 -3.83 -15.05 3.49
C GLU A 61 -3.09 -14.87 2.18
N LEU A 62 -1.79 -14.59 2.23
CA LEU A 62 -0.98 -14.14 1.09
C LEU A 62 0.08 -15.15 0.69
N SER A 63 0.36 -15.21 -0.62
CA SER A 63 1.59 -15.81 -1.11
C SER A 63 2.81 -14.94 -0.76
N LEU A 64 4.01 -15.49 -0.91
CA LEU A 64 5.24 -14.75 -0.64
C LEU A 64 5.36 -13.52 -1.57
N GLU A 65 4.99 -13.65 -2.85
CA GLU A 65 5.00 -12.57 -3.83
C GLU A 65 3.98 -11.47 -3.48
N GLU A 66 2.78 -11.87 -3.05
CA GLU A 66 1.70 -10.96 -2.69
C GLU A 66 2.07 -10.11 -1.47
N GLU A 67 2.69 -10.73 -0.47
CA GLU A 67 3.17 -10.00 0.70
C GLU A 67 4.38 -9.14 0.36
N ALA A 68 5.30 -9.64 -0.48
CA ALA A 68 6.47 -8.88 -0.95
C ALA A 68 6.06 -7.62 -1.71
N VAL A 69 5.04 -7.68 -2.56
CA VAL A 69 4.62 -6.52 -3.36
C VAL A 69 3.94 -5.46 -2.51
N LEU A 70 3.18 -5.86 -1.48
CA LEU A 70 2.60 -4.91 -0.52
C LEU A 70 3.70 -4.27 0.34
N ARG A 71 4.67 -5.03 0.82
CA ARG A 71 5.83 -4.47 1.55
C ARG A 71 6.69 -3.57 0.66
N PHE A 72 6.84 -3.91 -0.61
CA PHE A 72 7.55 -3.07 -1.56
C PHE A 72 6.82 -1.75 -1.78
N TYR A 73 5.49 -1.75 -1.84
CA TYR A 73 4.68 -0.54 -1.98
C TYR A 73 4.92 0.47 -0.84
N THR A 74 5.25 0.02 0.38
CA THR A 74 5.53 0.94 1.50
C THR A 74 6.93 1.55 1.43
N THR A 75 7.71 1.26 0.38
CA THR A 75 9.00 1.90 0.12
C THR A 75 8.85 3.06 -0.85
N LYS A 76 9.80 4.01 -0.82
CA LYS A 76 9.85 5.11 -1.78
C LYS A 76 9.82 4.62 -3.24
N GLU A 77 10.58 3.58 -3.56
CA GLU A 77 10.72 3.05 -4.91
C GLU A 77 9.45 2.31 -5.38
N GLY A 78 8.79 1.58 -4.48
CA GLY A 78 7.54 0.90 -4.80
C GLY A 78 6.29 1.79 -4.79
N TYR A 79 6.35 2.94 -4.11
CA TYR A 79 5.23 3.88 -4.03
C TYR A 79 5.27 4.97 -5.12
N LYS A 80 6.38 5.72 -5.20
CA LYS A 80 6.39 7.08 -5.78
C LYS A 80 6.08 7.06 -7.27
N ASN A 81 6.92 6.42 -8.07
CA ASN A 81 6.73 6.40 -9.52
C ASN A 81 5.56 5.50 -9.92
N PHE A 82 5.27 4.47 -9.13
CA PHE A 82 4.13 3.60 -9.38
C PHE A 82 2.79 4.37 -9.32
N ASN A 83 2.55 5.16 -8.27
CA ASN A 83 1.31 5.96 -8.20
C ASN A 83 1.26 7.07 -9.25
N ARG A 84 2.41 7.65 -9.64
CA ARG A 84 2.47 8.60 -10.78
C ARG A 84 2.05 7.92 -12.09
N ALA A 85 2.51 6.69 -12.32
CA ALA A 85 2.13 5.90 -13.49
C ALA A 85 0.63 5.56 -13.50
N LEU A 86 0.07 5.19 -12.33
CA LEU A 86 -1.36 4.95 -12.18
C LEU A 86 -2.20 6.20 -12.50
N ARG A 87 -1.70 7.40 -12.16
CA ARG A 87 -2.39 8.67 -12.48
C ARG A 87 -2.22 9.11 -13.94
N GLY A 88 -1.31 8.47 -14.69
CA GLY A 88 -1.00 8.81 -16.08
C GLY A 88 0.02 9.93 -16.23
N GLU A 89 0.75 10.29 -15.17
CA GLU A 89 1.81 11.31 -15.22
C GLU A 89 3.09 10.78 -15.89
N ILE A 90 3.31 9.47 -15.82
CA ILE A 90 4.43 8.76 -16.47
C ILE A 90 3.91 7.47 -17.12
N PRO A 91 4.65 6.86 -18.06
CA PRO A 91 4.22 5.63 -18.71
C PRO A 91 3.99 4.46 -17.74
N MET A 92 2.91 3.73 -17.98
CA MET A 92 2.60 2.49 -17.27
C MET A 92 3.39 1.32 -17.88
N THR A 93 4.49 0.92 -17.23
CA THR A 93 5.38 -0.14 -17.70
C THR A 93 4.84 -1.54 -17.37
N ASP A 94 5.38 -2.57 -18.03
CA ASP A 94 5.09 -3.98 -17.71
C ASP A 94 5.33 -4.34 -16.23
N PHE A 95 6.32 -3.70 -15.60
CA PHE A 95 6.59 -3.79 -14.17
C PHE A 95 5.41 -3.24 -13.36
N TYR A 96 4.99 -1.99 -13.63
CA TYR A 96 3.88 -1.36 -12.92
C TYR A 96 2.54 -2.08 -13.15
N ILE A 97 2.31 -2.63 -14.35
CA ILE A 97 1.12 -3.46 -14.63
C ILE A 97 1.12 -4.69 -13.73
N SER A 98 2.27 -5.35 -13.60
CA SER A 98 2.43 -6.53 -12.74
C SER A 98 2.27 -6.18 -11.27
N GLN A 99 2.81 -5.04 -10.84
CA GLN A 99 2.68 -4.53 -9.48
C GLN A 99 1.20 -4.23 -9.14
N LYS A 100 0.51 -3.44 -9.98
CA LYS A 100 -0.93 -3.13 -9.81
C LYS A 100 -1.76 -4.39 -9.69
N LYS A 101 -1.54 -5.35 -10.59
CA LYS A 101 -2.30 -6.59 -10.62
C LYS A 101 -2.11 -7.38 -9.32
N LEU A 102 -0.86 -7.64 -8.94
CA LEU A 102 -0.54 -8.47 -7.79
C LEU A 102 -0.99 -7.81 -6.47
N MET A 103 -0.83 -6.49 -6.34
CA MET A 103 -1.33 -5.76 -5.17
C MET A 103 -2.84 -5.83 -5.03
N ASN A 104 -3.61 -5.66 -6.11
CA ASN A 104 -5.07 -5.80 -6.04
C ASN A 104 -5.50 -7.23 -5.67
N GLN A 105 -4.78 -8.24 -6.16
CA GLN A 105 -5.01 -9.64 -5.78
C GLN A 105 -4.73 -9.86 -4.29
N ALA A 106 -3.61 -9.34 -3.78
CA ALA A 106 -3.24 -9.43 -2.38
C ALA A 106 -4.26 -8.73 -1.46
N LEU A 107 -4.60 -7.46 -1.75
CA LEU A 107 -5.57 -6.70 -0.96
C LEU A 107 -6.96 -7.34 -0.97
N LYS A 108 -7.36 -8.04 -2.05
CA LYS A 108 -8.63 -8.78 -2.09
C LYS A 108 -8.67 -9.94 -1.07
N LYS A 109 -7.53 -10.54 -0.75
CA LYS A 109 -7.43 -11.68 0.18
C LYS A 109 -7.31 -11.26 1.64
N LEU A 110 -6.78 -10.07 1.91
CA LEU A 110 -6.65 -9.57 3.27
C LEU A 110 -8.02 -9.31 3.92
N PRO A 111 -8.16 -9.55 5.23
CA PRO A 111 -9.36 -9.19 5.97
C PRO A 111 -9.57 -7.68 5.92
N THR A 112 -10.84 -7.26 5.86
CA THR A 112 -11.20 -5.86 6.01
C THR A 112 -10.81 -5.37 7.40
N SER A 113 -10.19 -4.19 7.47
CA SER A 113 -9.75 -3.60 8.73
C SER A 113 -10.95 -3.22 9.60
N ASN A 114 -10.85 -3.47 10.91
CA ASN A 114 -11.80 -2.95 11.90
C ASN A 114 -11.72 -1.42 12.04
N HIS A 115 -10.61 -0.80 11.63
CA HIS A 115 -10.46 0.65 11.63
C HIS A 115 -11.33 1.36 10.58
N ASN A 116 -11.92 0.64 9.62
CA ASN A 116 -12.90 1.24 8.69
C ASN A 116 -14.16 1.76 9.42
N ASN A 117 -14.42 1.31 10.65
CA ASN A 117 -15.50 1.83 11.50
C ASN A 117 -15.18 3.21 12.11
N SER A 118 -13.99 3.74 11.85
CA SER A 118 -13.53 5.05 12.30
C SER A 118 -13.15 5.91 11.10
N LEU A 119 -13.07 7.22 11.33
CA LEU A 119 -12.66 8.16 10.29
C LEU A 119 -11.16 8.02 10.05
N LEU A 120 -10.77 7.75 8.81
CA LEU A 120 -9.37 7.62 8.43
C LEU A 120 -8.84 8.96 7.91
N TYR A 121 -7.52 9.15 7.98
CA TYR A 121 -6.85 10.40 7.65
C TYR A 121 -5.82 10.20 6.53
N ARG A 122 -5.75 11.16 5.63
CA ARG A 122 -4.72 11.25 4.58
C ARG A 122 -4.43 12.73 4.36
N ILE A 123 -3.18 13.08 4.04
CA ILE A 123 -2.88 14.43 3.55
C ILE A 123 -2.30 14.36 2.16
N GLU A 124 -2.59 15.39 1.38
CA GLU A 124 -2.01 15.59 0.06
C GLU A 124 -1.54 17.04 -0.08
N ASP A 125 -0.62 17.24 -1.02
CA ASP A 125 -0.13 18.53 -1.46
C ASP A 125 -0.68 18.77 -2.87
N LEU A 126 -1.84 19.43 -2.94
CA LEU A 126 -2.58 19.74 -4.16
C LEU A 126 -2.82 21.24 -4.28
N SER A 127 -2.81 21.75 -5.52
CA SER A 127 -3.30 23.11 -5.79
C SER A 127 -4.82 23.19 -5.68
N GLU A 128 -5.35 24.39 -5.43
CA GLU A 128 -6.80 24.62 -5.34
C GLU A 128 -7.52 24.25 -6.65
N ASP A 129 -6.89 24.50 -7.81
CA ASP A 129 -7.43 24.09 -9.12
C ASP A 129 -7.58 22.57 -9.21
N LYS A 130 -6.59 21.80 -8.72
CA LYS A 130 -6.65 20.34 -8.70
C LYS A 130 -7.68 19.84 -7.70
N ILE A 131 -7.83 20.49 -6.55
CA ILE A 131 -8.88 20.15 -5.60
C ILE A 131 -10.26 20.37 -6.25
N SER A 132 -10.46 21.49 -6.92
CA SER A 132 -11.72 21.84 -7.58
C SER A 132 -12.05 20.91 -8.77
N GLU A 133 -11.03 20.47 -9.51
CA GLU A 133 -11.17 19.50 -10.61
C GLU A 133 -11.52 18.10 -10.10
N LEU A 134 -10.83 17.64 -9.05
CA LEU A 134 -10.90 16.24 -8.60
C LEU A 134 -12.00 15.99 -7.57
N TYR A 135 -12.32 16.98 -6.74
CA TYR A 135 -13.19 16.81 -5.57
C TYR A 135 -14.37 17.77 -5.60
N VAL A 136 -15.32 17.51 -6.49
CA VAL A 136 -16.58 18.25 -6.54
C VAL A 136 -17.55 17.66 -5.51
N GLN A 137 -18.05 18.47 -4.57
CA GLN A 137 -19.02 17.99 -3.57
C GLN A 137 -20.24 17.33 -4.24
N GLY A 138 -20.64 16.16 -3.73
CA GLY A 138 -21.73 15.34 -4.27
C GLY A 138 -21.31 14.41 -5.41
N SER A 139 -20.12 14.59 -6.00
CA SER A 139 -19.64 13.75 -7.09
C SER A 139 -19.19 12.37 -6.60
N ILE A 140 -19.15 11.42 -7.55
CA ILE A 140 -18.57 10.09 -7.36
C ILE A 140 -17.24 10.08 -8.11
N ILE A 141 -16.17 9.75 -7.41
CA ILE A 141 -14.82 9.66 -7.93
C ILE A 141 -14.35 8.22 -7.93
N LYS A 142 -13.62 7.82 -8.96
CA LYS A 142 -12.95 6.53 -9.05
C LYS A 142 -11.45 6.76 -9.05
N THR A 143 -10.76 6.30 -8.01
CA THR A 143 -9.31 6.55 -7.88
C THR A 143 -8.54 5.74 -8.91
N LYS A 144 -7.60 6.35 -9.63
CA LYS A 144 -6.74 5.59 -10.54
C LYS A 144 -5.68 4.79 -9.78
N GLY A 145 -5.12 5.41 -8.73
CA GLY A 145 -4.10 4.84 -7.85
C GLY A 145 -4.68 4.10 -6.65
N PHE A 146 -3.81 3.44 -5.90
CA PHE A 146 -4.14 2.96 -4.56
C PHE A 146 -4.25 4.16 -3.62
N THR A 147 -5.17 4.10 -2.65
CA THR A 147 -5.36 5.18 -1.68
C THR A 147 -4.81 4.71 -0.33
N SER A 148 -3.73 5.34 0.15
CA SER A 148 -3.21 5.12 1.49
C SER A 148 -3.85 6.10 2.47
N ALA A 149 -4.28 5.60 3.62
CA ALA A 149 -4.75 6.41 4.74
C ALA A 149 -4.16 5.87 6.04
N THR A 150 -4.25 6.63 7.12
CA THR A 150 -3.92 6.18 8.47
C THR A 150 -5.16 6.20 9.34
N TYR A 151 -5.27 5.25 10.25
CA TYR A 151 -6.33 5.25 11.26
C TYR A 151 -5.97 6.07 12.51
N SER A 152 -4.76 6.65 12.56
CA SER A 152 -4.23 7.30 13.74
C SER A 152 -4.06 8.80 13.53
N GLU A 153 -4.66 9.58 14.42
CA GLU A 153 -4.49 11.04 14.43
C GLU A 153 -3.01 11.43 14.68
N ASP A 154 -2.33 10.76 15.63
CA ASP A 154 -0.90 10.99 15.86
C ASP A 154 -0.02 10.78 14.62
N ALA A 155 -0.30 9.73 13.83
CA ALA A 155 0.47 9.42 12.64
C ALA A 155 0.23 10.44 11.52
N VAL A 156 -0.99 10.98 11.39
CA VAL A 156 -1.24 12.06 10.42
C VAL A 156 -0.61 13.38 10.87
N ILE A 157 -0.60 13.68 12.17
CA ILE A 157 0.09 14.85 12.74
C ILE A 157 1.60 14.75 12.50
N GLU A 158 2.21 13.59 12.78
CA GLU A 158 3.62 13.34 12.50
C GLU A 158 3.91 13.52 11.01
N ALA A 159 3.04 13.00 10.14
CA ALA A 159 3.20 13.19 8.72
C ALA A 159 3.12 14.67 8.31
N MET A 160 2.13 15.43 8.82
CA MET A 160 1.98 16.87 8.58
C MET A 160 3.24 17.65 8.95
N ARG A 161 3.91 17.30 10.06
CA ARG A 161 5.17 17.96 10.47
C ARG A 161 6.36 17.66 9.56
N ASN A 162 6.32 16.56 8.83
CA ASN A 162 7.47 16.03 8.07
C ASN A 162 7.31 16.11 6.55
N ARG A 163 6.13 16.42 6.02
CA ARG A 163 5.89 16.53 4.58
C ARG A 163 5.00 17.71 4.22
N PRO A 164 5.17 18.30 3.02
CA PRO A 164 4.25 19.31 2.51
C PRO A 164 2.81 18.78 2.44
N TYR A 165 1.86 19.65 2.77
CA TYR A 165 0.43 19.38 2.66
C TYR A 165 -0.33 20.69 2.43
N THR A 166 -1.44 20.59 1.69
CA THR A 166 -2.41 21.69 1.53
C THR A 166 -3.81 21.27 1.93
N VAL A 167 -4.08 19.96 1.99
CA VAL A 167 -5.40 19.43 2.26
C VAL A 167 -5.35 18.19 3.16
N LEU A 168 -6.28 18.14 4.11
CA LEU A 168 -6.62 16.94 4.86
C LEU A 168 -7.77 16.21 4.17
N ILE A 169 -7.62 14.92 3.92
CA ILE A 169 -8.67 14.05 3.41
C ILE A 169 -9.10 13.15 4.57
N ARG A 170 -10.38 13.19 4.89
CA ARG A 170 -11.04 12.32 5.86
C ARG A 170 -11.86 11.28 5.12
N ILE A 171 -11.69 10.01 5.44
CA ILE A 171 -12.29 8.90 4.68
C ILE A 171 -13.13 8.02 5.62
N GLU A 172 -14.43 7.92 5.34
CA GLU A 172 -15.27 6.82 5.81
C GLU A 172 -15.01 5.61 4.93
N GLY A 173 -14.21 4.67 5.43
CA GLY A 173 -13.84 3.45 4.71
C GLY A 173 -14.83 2.31 4.92
N LYS A 174 -14.77 1.31 4.04
CA LYS A 174 -15.54 0.06 4.10
C LYS A 174 -14.65 -1.15 3.84
N ASP A 175 -13.77 -1.09 2.84
CA ASP A 175 -12.95 -2.22 2.38
C ASP A 175 -11.44 -1.99 2.52
N GLY A 176 -11.01 -0.96 3.25
CA GLY A 176 -9.60 -0.68 3.53
C GLY A 176 -8.92 -1.84 4.27
N LYS A 177 -7.66 -2.14 3.91
CA LYS A 177 -6.88 -3.26 4.48
C LYS A 177 -5.76 -2.73 5.36
N LEU A 178 -5.64 -3.27 6.57
CA LEU A 178 -4.54 -2.94 7.48
C LEU A 178 -3.27 -3.63 7.00
N ILE A 179 -2.27 -2.86 6.60
CA ILE A 179 -0.99 -3.37 6.11
C ILE A 179 0.21 -3.01 7.01
N GLU A 180 -0.07 -2.41 8.17
CA GLU A 180 0.93 -2.02 9.17
C GLU A 180 1.95 -3.12 9.47
N GLY A 181 1.49 -4.36 9.69
CA GLY A 181 2.37 -5.47 10.06
C GLY A 181 3.42 -5.83 9.00
N LEU A 182 3.11 -5.66 7.71
CA LEU A 182 4.03 -5.95 6.62
C LEU A 182 4.84 -4.72 6.16
N SER A 183 4.47 -3.52 6.62
CA SER A 183 5.04 -2.27 6.17
C SER A 183 6.51 -2.14 6.56
N THR A 184 7.27 -1.39 5.76
CA THR A 184 8.60 -0.89 6.14
C THR A 184 8.53 0.32 7.08
N LEU A 185 7.35 0.92 7.22
CA LEU A 185 7.06 2.10 8.06
C LEU A 185 5.80 1.85 8.91
N PRO A 186 5.84 0.92 9.90
CA PRO A 186 4.66 0.58 10.70
C PRO A 186 4.12 1.76 11.51
N SER A 187 4.93 2.77 11.84
CA SER A 187 4.47 3.99 12.52
C SER A 187 3.43 4.78 11.73
N GLU A 188 3.36 4.61 10.40
CA GLU A 188 2.33 5.23 9.56
C GLU A 188 0.94 4.64 9.79
N LYS A 189 0.84 3.46 10.43
CA LYS A 189 -0.44 2.84 10.81
C LYS A 189 -1.40 2.72 9.61
N GLU A 190 -0.84 2.22 8.51
CA GLU A 190 -1.44 2.36 7.18
C GLU A 190 -2.63 1.42 6.94
N ILE A 191 -3.74 2.02 6.49
CA ILE A 191 -4.85 1.39 5.80
C ILE A 191 -4.72 1.64 4.31
N LEU A 192 -4.68 0.58 3.50
CA LEU A 192 -4.55 0.67 2.05
C LEU A 192 -5.85 0.24 1.36
N PHE A 193 -6.37 1.11 0.50
CA PHE A 193 -7.46 0.81 -0.41
C PHE A 193 -6.91 0.41 -1.78
N LYS A 194 -7.63 -0.48 -2.46
CA LYS A 194 -7.29 -0.94 -3.81
C LYS A 194 -7.25 0.24 -4.80
N SER A 195 -6.56 0.05 -5.91
CA SER A 195 -6.78 0.93 -7.06
C SER A 195 -8.22 0.82 -7.54
N GLU A 196 -8.75 1.86 -8.18
CA GLU A 196 -10.11 1.85 -8.73
C GLU A 196 -11.22 1.82 -7.68
N THR A 197 -10.87 2.14 -6.42
CA THR A 197 -11.84 2.33 -5.35
C THR A 197 -12.71 3.55 -5.65
N ILE A 198 -14.00 3.42 -5.36
CA ILE A 198 -15.00 4.44 -5.65
C ILE A 198 -15.35 5.15 -4.34
N PHE A 199 -15.29 6.47 -4.37
CA PHE A 199 -15.69 7.30 -3.24
C PHE A 199 -16.74 8.31 -3.68
N LYS A 200 -17.67 8.64 -2.80
CA LYS A 200 -18.48 9.84 -2.88
C LYS A 200 -17.75 10.98 -2.16
N VAL A 201 -17.67 12.14 -2.79
CA VAL A 201 -17.20 13.37 -2.16
C VAL A 201 -18.36 13.96 -1.38
N GLU A 202 -18.41 13.74 -0.07
CA GLU A 202 -19.54 14.19 0.76
C GLU A 202 -19.48 15.68 1.05
N LYS A 203 -18.28 16.21 1.27
CA LYS A 203 -18.06 17.61 1.62
C LYS A 203 -16.67 18.07 1.19
N VAL A 204 -16.57 19.33 0.80
CA VAL A 204 -15.30 20.06 0.68
C VAL A 204 -15.44 21.37 1.45
N GLY A 205 -14.50 21.65 2.35
CA GLY A 205 -14.59 22.84 3.21
C GLY A 205 -13.38 22.97 4.11
N PHE A 206 -13.57 23.49 5.31
CA PHE A 206 -12.51 23.62 6.32
C PHE A 206 -12.86 22.84 7.58
N SER A 207 -11.85 22.30 8.27
CA SER A 207 -11.97 21.70 9.60
C SER A 207 -10.79 22.12 10.47
N PRO A 208 -10.85 21.90 11.80
CA PRO A 208 -9.67 22.11 12.64
C PRO A 208 -8.49 21.28 12.12
N ASN A 209 -7.33 21.91 12.02
CA ASN A 209 -6.10 21.20 11.67
C ASN A 209 -5.64 20.38 12.89
N PRO A 210 -5.47 19.05 12.76
CA PRO A 210 -4.97 18.21 13.85
C PRO A 210 -3.58 18.63 14.35
N GLU A 211 -2.76 19.25 13.50
CA GLU A 211 -1.40 19.66 13.86
C GLU A 211 -1.36 21.01 14.58
N ASP A 212 -2.26 21.94 14.22
CA ASP A 212 -2.44 23.25 14.86
C ASP A 212 -3.91 23.65 14.85
N TYR A 213 -4.62 23.39 15.97
CA TYR A 213 -6.06 23.66 16.09
C TYR A 213 -6.45 25.15 15.95
N MET A 214 -5.49 26.08 15.95
CA MET A 214 -5.74 27.50 15.75
C MET A 214 -5.89 27.88 14.28
N ILE A 215 -5.36 27.06 13.37
CA ILE A 215 -5.35 27.33 11.92
C ILE A 215 -6.23 26.28 11.23
N PRO A 216 -7.40 26.66 10.66
CA PRO A 216 -8.23 25.70 9.95
C PRO A 216 -7.52 25.20 8.69
N ILE A 217 -7.73 23.93 8.36
CA ILE A 217 -7.20 23.29 7.15
C ILE A 217 -8.30 22.97 6.16
N LYS A 218 -8.04 23.17 4.87
CA LYS A 218 -8.89 22.66 3.79
C LYS A 218 -9.06 21.16 3.99
N THR A 219 -10.30 20.70 4.00
CA THR A 219 -10.64 19.31 4.28
C THR A 219 -11.62 18.77 3.24
N ILE A 220 -11.36 17.55 2.77
CA ILE A 220 -12.22 16.79 1.87
C ILE A 220 -12.73 15.57 2.64
N TRP A 221 -14.04 15.36 2.64
CA TRP A 221 -14.67 14.19 3.23
C TRP A 221 -15.09 13.23 2.13
N LEU A 222 -14.54 12.03 2.17
CA LEU A 222 -14.82 10.94 1.25
C LEU A 222 -15.55 9.82 1.97
N LYS A 223 -16.48 9.18 1.27
CA LYS A 223 -17.13 7.97 1.70
C LYS A 223 -16.99 6.87 0.66
N GLU A 224 -16.40 5.75 1.03
CA GLU A 224 -16.30 4.59 0.15
C GLU A 224 -17.70 4.02 -0.14
N LEU A 225 -17.93 3.61 -1.40
CA LEU A 225 -19.21 3.04 -1.87
C LEU A 225 -19.14 1.50 -1.95
#